data_AF-A0A452XG89-F1
#
_entry.id   AF-A0A452XG89-F1
#
_cell.length_a   1.000
_cell.length_b   1.000
_cell.length_c   1.000
_cell.angle_alpha   90.00
_cell.angle_beta   90.00
_cell.angle_gamma   90.00
#
_symmetry.space_group_name_H-M   'P 1'
#
loop_
_entity.id
_entity.type
_entity.pdbx_description
1 polymer ?
#
loop_
_entity_poly.entity_id
_entity_poly.type
_entity_poly.pdbx_seq_one_letter_code
_entity_poly.pdbx_strand_id
1 'polypeptide(L)' 'GYFQVLFSCIERLLVSLKVKHFMLPAAHEAEAIWMKKFGFSKIPQDQMEAYLNGGHLTVFHGTLNLYKAVPLPES' A
#
# COMPACT_ATOMS: atom_id res chain seq x y z
N GLY A 1 11.06 15.56 -2.99
CA GLY A 1 12.25 14.95 -2.34
C GLY A 1 12.52 13.58 -2.92
N TYR A 2 13.75 13.05 -2.82
CA TYR A 2 14.17 11.84 -3.52
C TYR A 2 13.24 10.63 -3.33
N PHE A 3 12.78 10.39 -2.10
CA PHE A 3 11.84 9.30 -1.83
C PHE A 3 10.52 9.45 -2.59
N GLN A 4 10.01 10.67 -2.77
CA GLN A 4 8.76 10.90 -3.52
C GLN A 4 8.93 10.58 -5.01
N VAL A 5 10.10 10.85 -5.59
CA VAL A 5 10.41 10.49 -6.98
C VAL A 5 10.58 8.98 -7.12
N LEU A 6 11.27 8.34 -6.18
CA LEU A 6 11.35 6.87 -6.16
C LEU A 6 9.95 6.24 -6.03
N PHE A 7 9.13 6.77 -5.13
CA PHE A 7 7.79 6.27 -4.90
C PHE A 7 6.92 6.41 -6.15
N SER A 8 6.98 7.54 -6.86
CA SER A 8 6.23 7.69 -8.11
C SER A 8 6.72 6.76 -9.23
N CYS A 9 8.01 6.38 -9.24
CA CYS A 9 8.49 5.32 -10.13
C CYS A 9 7.88 3.95 -9.77
N ILE A 10 7.80 3.62 -8.48
CA ILE A 10 7.16 2.38 -8.00
C ILE A 10 5.67 2.38 -8.38
N GLU A 11 4.96 3.49 -8.18
CA GLU A 11 3.54 3.59 -8.54
C GLU A 11 3.31 3.34 -10.03
N ARG A 12 4.10 3.97 -10.91
CA ARG A 12 4.02 3.72 -12.35
C ARG A 12 4.31 2.27 -12.73
N LEU A 13 5.28 1.64 -12.07
CA LEU A 13 5.57 0.23 -12.26
C LEU A 13 4.36 -0.65 -11.87
N LEU A 14 3.76 -0.41 -10.70
CA LEU A 14 2.59 -1.17 -10.23
C LEU A 14 1.39 -1.02 -11.17
N VAL A 15 1.16 0.18 -11.71
CA VAL A 15 0.14 0.42 -12.75
C VAL A 15 0.44 -0.42 -13.99
N SER A 16 1.67 -0.42 -14.50
CA SER A 16 2.04 -1.19 -15.70
C SER A 16 1.85 -2.70 -15.51
N LEU A 17 2.02 -3.20 -14.28
CA LEU A 17 1.80 -4.60 -13.90
C LEU A 17 0.33 -4.93 -13.60
N LYS A 18 -0.58 -3.95 -13.73
CA LYS A 18 -2.02 -4.10 -13.43
C LYS A 18 -2.28 -4.59 -12.00
N VAL A 19 -1.43 -4.21 -11.06
CA VAL A 19 -1.65 -4.47 -9.63
C VAL A 19 -2.88 -3.69 -9.20
N LYS A 20 -3.78 -4.32 -8.42
CA LYS A 20 -5.02 -3.68 -7.96
C LYS A 20 -4.84 -2.91 -6.65
N HIS A 21 -4.11 -3.52 -5.72
CA HIS A 21 -3.92 -2.99 -4.37
C HIS A 21 -2.45 -3.09 -3.99
N PHE A 22 -1.92 -2.00 -3.44
CA PHE A 22 -0.59 -1.96 -2.87
C PHE A 22 -0.72 -1.91 -1.35
N MET A 23 -0.13 -2.90 -0.68
CA MET A 23 -0.15 -3.04 0.76
C MET A 23 1.27 -2.96 1.32
N LEU A 24 1.43 -2.34 2.49
CA LEU A 24 2.70 -2.31 3.20
C LEU A 24 2.51 -2.31 4.72
N PRO A 25 3.46 -2.90 5.48
CA PRO A 25 3.59 -2.66 6.90
C PRO A 25 4.29 -1.32 7.15
N ALA A 26 3.67 -0.43 7.92
CA ALA A 26 4.23 0.86 8.32
C ALA A 26 4.53 0.89 9.82
N ALA A 27 5.71 1.39 10.19
CA ALA A 27 5.99 1.78 11.58
C ALA A 27 5.00 2.88 12.01
N HIS A 28 4.64 2.90 13.30
CA HIS A 28 3.61 3.80 13.81
C HIS A 28 3.98 5.28 13.60
N GLU A 29 5.26 5.60 13.74
CA GLU A 29 5.82 6.94 13.55
C GLU A 29 5.70 7.42 12.10
N ALA A 30 5.65 6.50 11.13
CA ALA A 30 5.56 6.79 9.71
C ALA A 30 4.10 6.79 9.19
N GLU A 31 3.12 6.37 9.99
CA GLU A 31 1.71 6.23 9.60
C GLU A 31 1.18 7.52 8.95
N ALA A 32 1.40 8.66 9.62
CA ALA A 32 0.89 9.94 9.15
C ALA A 32 1.48 10.34 7.78
N ILE A 33 2.74 10.00 7.51
CA ILE A 33 3.38 10.30 6.22
C ILE A 33 2.76 9.43 5.13
N TRP A 34 2.62 8.14 5.36
CA TRP A 34 2.01 7.22 4.39
C TRP A 34 0.57 7.61 4.06
N MET A 35 -0.22 7.96 5.06
CA MET A 35 -1.62 8.33 4.85
C MET A 35 -1.76 9.72 4.20
N LYS A 36 -1.12 10.75 4.78
CA LYS A 36 -1.34 12.14 4.34
C LYS A 36 -0.58 12.50 3.06
N LYS A 37 0.61 11.94 2.85
CA LYS A 37 1.47 12.31 1.72
C LYS A 37 1.38 11.32 0.56
N PHE A 38 1.26 10.03 0.86
CA PHE A 38 1.25 8.98 -0.16
C PHE A 38 -0.13 8.39 -0.42
N GLY A 39 -1.17 8.83 0.29
CA GLY A 39 -2.56 8.48 0.01
C GLY A 39 -2.92 7.05 0.41
N PHE A 40 -2.24 6.50 1.42
CA PHE A 40 -2.62 5.22 2.01
C PHE A 40 -3.76 5.37 3.02
N SER A 41 -4.43 4.26 3.29
CA SER A 41 -5.48 4.13 4.28
C SER A 41 -5.25 2.87 5.13
N LYS A 42 -5.85 2.82 6.32
CA LYS A 42 -5.87 1.59 7.12
C LYS A 42 -6.77 0.56 6.46
N ILE A 43 -6.33 -0.69 6.45
CA ILE A 43 -7.17 -1.79 5.97
C ILE A 43 -8.28 -2.03 6.99
N PRO A 44 -9.56 -2.00 6.58
CA PRO A 44 -10.65 -2.47 7.43
C PRO A 44 -10.41 -3.95 7.77
N GLN A 45 -10.42 -4.28 9.06
CA GLN A 45 -10.03 -5.61 9.54
C GLN A 45 -10.92 -6.72 8.96
N ASP A 46 -12.19 -6.41 8.68
CA ASP A 46 -13.19 -7.23 8.00
C ASP A 46 -12.86 -7.52 6.53
N GLN A 47 -12.06 -6.67 5.87
CA GLN A 47 -11.68 -6.85 4.46
C GLN A 47 -10.28 -7.44 4.30
N MET A 48 -9.50 -7.55 5.39
CA MET A 48 -8.12 -8.04 5.32
C MET A 48 -8.06 -9.46 4.73
N GLU A 49 -8.94 -10.37 5.16
CA GLU A 49 -9.00 -11.73 4.63
C GLU A 49 -9.32 -11.77 3.13
N ALA A 50 -10.21 -10.90 2.67
CA ALA A 50 -10.59 -10.79 1.26
C ALA A 50 -9.43 -10.26 0.39
N TYR A 51 -8.67 -9.27 0.88
CA TYR A 51 -7.49 -8.76 0.17
C TYR A 51 -6.36 -9.79 0.10
N LEU A 52 -6.24 -10.64 1.13
CA LEU A 52 -5.22 -11.68 1.18
C LEU A 52 -5.54 -12.85 0.27
N ASN A 53 -6.83 -13.12 -0.01
CA ASN A 53 -7.29 -14.19 -0.90
C ASN A 53 -6.58 -15.54 -0.64
N GLY A 54 -6.39 -15.88 0.65
CA GLY A 54 -5.67 -17.09 1.09
C GLY A 54 -4.14 -17.00 1.09
N GLY A 55 -3.55 -15.87 0.68
CA GLY A 55 -2.12 -15.59 0.79
C GLY A 55 -1.70 -15.33 2.25
N HIS A 56 -0.61 -15.97 2.68
CA HIS A 56 0.02 -15.67 3.97
C HIS A 56 0.94 -14.45 3.82
N LEU A 57 0.44 -13.29 4.24
CA LEU A 57 1.30 -12.12 4.45
C LEU A 57 2.07 -12.32 5.75
N THR A 58 3.37 -12.08 5.71
CA THR A 58 4.18 -12.03 6.92
C THR A 58 3.64 -10.94 7.83
N VAL A 59 3.20 -11.33 9.03
CA VAL A 59 2.72 -10.37 10.04
C VAL A 59 3.95 -9.74 10.69
N PHE A 60 4.14 -8.45 10.46
CA PHE A 60 5.18 -7.67 11.13
C PHE A 60 4.61 -7.06 12.41
N HIS A 61 4.95 -7.64 13.56
CA HIS A 61 4.54 -7.11 14.86
C HIS A 61 5.06 -5.68 15.06
N GLY A 62 4.24 -4.83 15.69
CA GLY A 62 4.56 -3.42 15.90
C GLY A 62 4.37 -2.52 14.68
N THR A 63 3.78 -3.03 13.60
CA THR A 63 3.48 -2.24 12.39
C THR A 63 1.98 -2.20 12.10
N LEU A 64 1.58 -1.22 11.29
CA LEU A 64 0.23 -1.07 10.78
C LEU A 64 0.17 -1.46 9.31
N ASN A 65 -0.78 -2.32 8.96
CA ASN A 65 -1.04 -2.67 7.58
C ASN A 65 -1.82 -1.53 6.91
N LEU A 66 -1.16 -0.86 5.98
CA LEU A 66 -1.74 0.21 5.17
C LEU A 66 -1.97 -0.30 3.75
N TYR A 67 -3.03 0.18 3.11
CA TYR A 67 -3.32 -0.09 1.71
C TYR A 67 -3.55 1.17 0.90
N LYS A 68 -3.33 1.04 -0.40
CA LYS A 68 -3.69 2.02 -1.41
C LYS A 68 -4.20 1.30 -2.66
N ALA A 69 -5.29 1.80 -3.24
CA ALA A 69 -5.73 1.35 -4.55
C ALA A 69 -4.76 1.89 -5.62
N VAL A 70 -4.29 1.00 -6.49
CA VAL A 70 -3.47 1.40 -7.64
C VAL A 70 -4.42 1.77 -8.78
N PRO A 71 -4.24 2.93 -9.43
CA PRO A 71 -5.11 3.32 -10.53
C PRO A 71 -4.97 2.36 -11.71
N LEU A 72 -6.06 2.19 -12.46
CA LEU A 72 -6.02 1.42 -13.70
C LEU A 72 -5.14 2.17 -14.74
N PRO A 73 -4.41 1.45 -15.60
CA PRO A 73 -3.74 2.09 -16.73
C PRO A 73 -4.78 2.82 -17.58
N GLU A 74 -4.49 4.07 -17.96
CA GLU A 74 -5.29 4.75 -18.98
C GLU A 74 -5.13 3.99 -20.31
N SER A 75 -6.26 3.76 -21.00
CA SER A 75 -6.38 2.92 -22.20
C SER A 75 -5.68 3.51 -23.41
#